data_AF-A0A914NRK2-F1
#
_entry.id   AF-A0A914NRK2-F1
#
_cell.length_a   1.000
_cell.length_b   1.000
_cell.length_c   1.000
_cell.angle_alpha   90.00
_cell.angle_beta   90.00
_cell.angle_gamma   90.00
#
_symmetry.space_group_name_H-M   'P 1'
#
loop_
_entity.id
_entity.type
_entity.pdbx_description
1 polymer ?
#
loop_
_entity_poly.entity_id
_entity_poly.type
_entity_poly.pdbx_seq_one_letter_code
_entity_poly.pdbx_strand_id
1 'polypeptide(L)'
;MSVRFNETMKMPNITFCMSREQAWSHFKLNSTENKQLWDKTIATQLANMTKKEDFLSKQWDYRIVMETYNLISTLTSMERETTAHGTVASIEKYNTQSRLEEIRKLSKFWLEEIQKRQVNFEEFVQKVGKETLRRSLQRFQRTTYDEDEVISTQLKITWLSQVQLWYYSKTFKNRKLKKSNKKIKQKT
;
A
#
# COMPACT_ATOMS: atom_id res chain seq x y z
N MET A 1 -21.59 13.92 -3.48
CA MET A 1 -21.01 14.45 -4.74
C MET A 1 -20.92 13.29 -5.72
N SER A 2 -21.62 13.34 -6.86
CA SER A 2 -21.67 12.25 -7.85
C SER A 2 -21.02 12.69 -9.15
N VAL A 3 -19.92 12.04 -9.53
CA VAL A 3 -19.29 12.29 -10.83
C VAL A 3 -19.97 11.39 -11.87
N ARG A 4 -20.56 11.98 -12.92
CA ARG A 4 -21.16 11.24 -14.04
C ARG A 4 -20.23 11.35 -15.25
N PHE A 5 -19.87 10.22 -15.83
CA PHE A 5 -19.01 10.15 -17.03
C PHE A 5 -19.83 9.70 -18.24
N ASN A 6 -19.64 10.35 -19.39
CA ASN A 6 -20.21 9.95 -20.67
C ASN A 6 -19.44 8.73 -21.25
N GLU A 7 -20.10 7.90 -22.06
CA GLU A 7 -19.57 6.63 -22.61
C GLU A 7 -18.32 6.80 -23.49
N THR A 8 -18.14 7.98 -24.09
CA THR A 8 -16.99 8.31 -24.95
C THR A 8 -15.79 8.87 -24.19
N MET A 9 -15.94 9.22 -22.92
CA MET A 9 -14.85 9.80 -22.13
C MET A 9 -13.98 8.71 -21.51
N LYS A 10 -12.70 8.67 -21.90
CA LYS A 10 -11.69 7.93 -21.15
C LYS A 10 -11.55 8.60 -19.79
N MET A 11 -11.69 7.82 -18.71
CA MET A 11 -11.49 8.33 -17.35
C MET A 11 -10.07 8.91 -17.26
N PRO A 12 -9.91 10.19 -16.84
CA PRO A 12 -8.57 10.75 -16.67
C PRO A 12 -7.81 9.95 -15.61
N ASN A 13 -6.47 9.98 -15.66
CA ASN A 13 -5.66 9.42 -14.59
C ASN A 13 -5.85 10.30 -13.34
N ILE A 14 -6.83 9.97 -12.51
CA ILE A 14 -7.11 10.71 -11.27
C ILE A 14 -6.10 10.25 -10.22
N THR A 15 -5.31 11.20 -9.72
CA THR A 15 -4.50 11.02 -8.52
C THR A 15 -5.33 11.41 -7.30
N PHE A 16 -5.44 10.49 -6.36
CA PHE A 16 -6.06 10.71 -5.06
C PHE A 16 -4.96 10.97 -4.03
N CYS A 17 -5.18 12.00 -3.23
CA CYS A 17 -4.30 12.34 -2.11
C CYS A 17 -5.08 12.09 -0.81
N MET A 18 -4.50 11.30 0.08
CA MET A 18 -5.05 11.01 1.40
C MET A 18 -4.06 11.51 2.45
N SER A 19 -4.54 12.18 3.50
CA SER A 19 -3.67 12.54 4.63
C SER A 19 -3.21 11.29 5.37
N ARG A 20 -2.06 11.37 6.04
CA ARG A 20 -1.58 10.27 6.90
C ARG A 20 -2.61 9.90 7.97
N GLU A 21 -3.24 10.89 8.59
CA GLU A 21 -4.28 10.67 9.61
C GLU A 21 -5.45 9.85 9.05
N GLN A 22 -5.94 10.19 7.85
CA GLN A 22 -6.97 9.42 7.18
C GLN A 22 -6.51 8.00 6.87
N ALA A 23 -5.29 7.84 6.34
CA ALA A 23 -4.73 6.52 6.03
C ALA A 23 -4.55 5.66 7.30
N TRP A 24 -4.28 6.29 8.45
CA TRP A 24 -4.01 5.61 9.71
C TRP A 24 -5.22 5.44 10.63
N SER A 25 -6.33 6.12 10.34
CA SER A 25 -7.54 6.14 11.17
C SER A 25 -8.13 4.75 11.48
N HIS A 26 -7.78 3.74 10.70
CA HIS A 26 -8.27 2.36 10.83
C HIS A 26 -7.33 1.45 11.63
N PHE A 27 -6.13 1.92 11.98
CA PHE A 27 -5.21 1.16 12.81
C PHE A 27 -5.54 1.36 14.30
N LYS A 28 -5.77 0.25 15.01
CA LYS A 28 -5.94 0.27 16.46
C LYS A 28 -4.56 0.41 17.11
N LEU A 29 -4.18 1.65 17.39
CA LEU A 29 -2.97 1.98 18.14
C LEU A 29 -3.20 1.66 19.62
N ASN A 30 -2.86 0.45 20.04
CA ASN A 30 -2.79 0.12 21.47
C ASN A 30 -1.48 0.70 22.02
N SER A 31 -1.55 1.87 22.65
CA SER A 31 -0.40 2.56 23.26
C SER A 31 0.24 1.81 24.44
N THR A 32 -0.34 0.69 24.87
CA THR A 32 0.10 -0.14 25.99
C THR A 32 0.75 -1.46 25.58
N GLU A 33 0.87 -1.77 24.28
CA GLU A 33 1.53 -3.01 23.85
C GLU A 33 3.05 -2.97 24.09
N ASN A 34 3.59 -4.06 24.63
CA ASN A 34 5.03 -4.22 24.83
C ASN A 34 5.74 -4.32 23.46
N LYS A 35 6.69 -3.41 23.20
CA LYS A 35 7.50 -3.35 21.96
C LYS A 35 8.18 -4.69 21.64
N GLN A 36 8.61 -5.45 22.65
CA GLN A 36 9.24 -6.76 22.42
C GLN A 36 8.27 -7.81 21.87
N LEU A 37 7.00 -7.76 22.28
CA LEU A 37 5.97 -8.68 21.78
C LEU A 37 5.58 -8.31 20.35
N TRP A 38 5.59 -7.01 20.05
CA TRP A 38 5.39 -6.47 18.71
C TRP A 38 6.44 -7.01 17.73
N ASP A 39 7.72 -6.83 18.07
CA ASP A 39 8.85 -7.27 17.25
C ASP A 39 8.86 -8.78 17.04
N LYS A 40 8.56 -9.56 18.09
CA LYS A 40 8.41 -11.02 18.00
C LYS A 40 7.30 -11.44 17.05
N THR A 41 6.16 -10.74 17.07
CA THR A 41 5.03 -11.05 16.20
C THR A 41 5.35 -10.77 14.73
N ILE A 42 6.09 -9.69 14.47
CA ILE A 42 6.55 -9.35 13.12
C ILE A 42 7.53 -10.42 12.62
N ALA A 43 8.52 -10.79 13.45
CA ALA A 43 9.49 -11.82 13.10
C ALA A 43 8.84 -13.17 12.80
N THR A 44 7.85 -13.61 13.60
CA THR A 44 7.15 -14.89 13.36
C THR A 44 6.33 -14.86 12.07
N GLN A 45 5.63 -13.75 11.78
CA GLN A 45 4.89 -13.61 10.53
C GLN A 45 5.81 -13.57 9.31
N LEU A 46 6.94 -12.88 9.40
CA LEU A 46 7.94 -12.82 8.34
C LEU A 46 8.61 -14.19 8.12
N ALA A 47 8.85 -14.97 9.18
CA ALA A 47 9.36 -16.34 9.07
C ALA A 47 8.37 -17.27 8.34
N ASN A 48 7.06 -17.05 8.49
CA ASN A 48 6.02 -17.79 7.76
C ASN A 48 5.93 -17.42 6.28
N MET A 49 6.51 -16.28 5.86
CA MET A 49 6.50 -15.77 4.48
C MET A 49 7.90 -15.92 3.87
N THR A 50 8.31 -17.14 3.52
CA THR A 50 9.66 -17.40 2.99
C THR A 50 9.82 -17.05 1.51
N LYS A 51 8.76 -17.18 0.71
CA LYS A 51 8.80 -16.95 -0.74
C LYS A 51 8.42 -15.51 -1.10
N LYS A 52 8.96 -15.02 -2.23
CA LYS A 52 8.60 -13.72 -2.84
C LYS A 52 7.09 -13.58 -3.06
N GLU A 53 6.48 -14.60 -3.65
CA GLU A 53 5.05 -14.58 -3.97
C GLU A 53 4.18 -14.52 -2.73
N ASP A 54 4.55 -15.26 -1.68
CA ASP A 54 3.86 -15.23 -0.39
C ASP A 54 3.91 -13.84 0.23
N PHE A 55 5.07 -13.19 0.18
CA PHE A 55 5.26 -11.84 0.71
C PHE A 55 4.39 -10.80 -0.02
N LEU A 56 4.24 -10.92 -1.34
CA LEU A 56 3.48 -9.97 -2.16
C LEU A 56 1.97 -10.26 -2.18
N SER A 57 1.57 -11.52 -2.13
CA SER A 57 0.16 -11.93 -2.25
C SER A 57 -0.57 -12.00 -0.91
N LYS A 58 0.08 -12.49 0.15
CA LYS A 58 -0.58 -12.65 1.46
C LYS A 58 -0.85 -11.29 2.09
N GLN A 59 -1.95 -11.21 2.83
CA GLN A 59 -2.31 -10.02 3.58
C GLN A 59 -1.36 -9.85 4.75
N TRP A 60 -0.85 -8.63 4.93
CA TRP A 60 0.02 -8.32 6.05
C TRP A 60 -0.78 -7.94 7.28
N ASP A 61 -0.24 -8.26 8.44
CA ASP A 61 -0.78 -7.75 9.68
C ASP A 61 -0.60 -6.24 9.77
N TYR A 62 -1.47 -5.59 10.55
CA TYR A 62 -1.48 -4.13 10.67
C TYR A 62 -0.15 -3.62 11.23
N ARG A 63 0.48 -4.40 12.12
CA ARG A 63 1.77 -4.08 12.73
C ARG A 63 2.87 -3.87 11.70
N ILE A 64 3.00 -4.83 10.78
CA ILE A 64 3.95 -4.77 9.67
C ILE A 64 3.65 -3.55 8.78
N VAL A 65 2.38 -3.33 8.43
CA VAL A 65 1.99 -2.22 7.55
C VAL A 65 2.33 -0.87 8.17
N MET A 66 2.07 -0.69 9.47
CA MET A 66 2.38 0.57 10.17
C MET A 66 3.88 0.84 10.24
N GLU A 67 4.65 -0.19 10.58
CA GLU A 67 6.09 -0.07 10.72
C GLU A 67 6.76 0.25 9.38
N THR A 68 6.40 -0.51 8.34
CA THR A 68 6.91 -0.31 6.98
C THR A 68 6.44 1.00 6.36
N TYR A 69 5.20 1.44 6.65
CA TYR A 69 4.72 2.77 6.25
C TYR A 69 5.57 3.85 6.90
N ASN A 70 5.83 3.77 8.21
CA ASN A 70 6.64 4.76 8.92
C ASN A 70 8.07 4.82 8.36
N LEU A 71 8.68 3.66 8.09
CA LEU A 71 9.99 3.57 7.44
C LEU A 71 10.00 4.27 6.09
N ILE A 72 9.15 3.83 5.15
CA ILE A 72 9.12 4.36 3.78
C ILE A 72 8.82 5.85 3.82
N SER A 73 7.81 6.26 4.60
CA SER A 73 7.40 7.66 4.71
C SER A 73 8.53 8.56 5.18
N THR A 74 9.40 8.07 6.06
CA THR A 74 10.54 8.81 6.58
C THR A 74 11.66 8.87 5.54
N LEU A 75 11.98 7.74 4.90
CA LEU A 75 13.00 7.68 3.85
C LEU A 75 12.66 8.56 2.65
N THR A 76 11.42 8.53 2.16
CA THR A 76 10.97 9.38 1.05
C THR A 76 10.94 10.86 1.41
N SER A 77 10.62 11.19 2.66
CA SER A 77 10.67 12.59 3.13
C SER A 77 12.13 13.08 3.16
N MET A 78 13.06 12.23 3.61
CA MET A 78 14.49 12.53 3.61
C MET A 78 15.06 12.65 2.20
N GLU A 79 14.69 11.75 1.28
CA GLU A 79 15.08 11.82 -0.13
C GLU A 79 14.67 13.16 -0.77
N ARG A 80 13.48 13.67 -0.42
CA ARG A 80 13.02 14.98 -0.90
C ARG A 80 13.79 16.16 -0.32
N GLU A 81 14.19 16.07 0.94
CA GLU A 81 15.02 17.10 1.59
C GLU A 81 16.47 17.06 1.09
N THR A 82 16.92 15.95 0.50
CA THR A 82 18.26 15.83 -0.09
C THR A 82 18.33 16.56 -1.44
N THR A 83 18.84 17.79 -1.41
CA THR A 83 19.27 18.51 -2.63
C THR A 83 20.67 18.06 -3.03
N ALA A 84 21.04 18.14 -4.31
CA ALA A 84 22.35 17.71 -4.80
C ALA A 84 23.53 18.31 -4.00
N HIS A 85 23.43 19.58 -3.63
CA HIS A 85 24.43 20.29 -2.83
C HIS A 85 24.35 19.97 -1.32
N GLY A 86 23.21 19.53 -0.82
CA GLY A 86 22.98 19.18 0.59
C GLY A 86 23.06 17.67 0.90
N THR A 87 23.42 16.83 -0.07
CA THR A 87 23.44 15.37 0.09
C THR A 87 24.31 14.93 1.27
N VAL A 88 25.53 15.45 1.37
CA VAL A 88 26.46 15.15 2.47
C VAL A 88 25.88 15.56 3.83
N ALA A 89 25.31 16.77 3.92
CA ALA A 89 24.69 17.27 5.14
C ALA A 89 23.47 16.43 5.55
N SER A 90 22.67 15.97 4.58
CA SER A 90 21.52 15.11 4.84
C SER A 90 21.92 13.71 5.29
N ILE A 91 23.02 13.16 4.75
CA ILE A 91 23.60 11.88 5.19
C ILE A 91 24.17 12.02 6.60
N GLU A 92 24.88 13.10 6.88
CA GLU A 92 25.41 13.39 8.21
C GLU A 92 24.29 13.54 9.23
N LYS A 93 23.23 14.30 8.89
CA LYS A 93 22.01 14.43 9.70
C LYS A 93 21.35 13.06 9.94
N TYR A 94 21.27 12.21 8.90
CA TYR A 94 20.75 10.85 9.05
C TYR A 94 21.57 10.02 10.03
N ASN A 95 22.90 10.13 10.01
CA ASN A 95 23.80 9.33 10.84
C ASN A 95 23.87 9.83 12.29
N THR A 96 23.86 11.16 12.49
CA THR A 96 24.09 11.80 13.78
C THR A 96 22.82 11.96 14.62
N GLN A 97 21.66 12.15 14.00
CA GLN A 97 20.44 12.48 14.73
C GLN A 97 19.88 11.28 15.51
N SER A 98 19.67 11.45 16.82
CA SER A 98 19.20 10.40 17.75
C SER A 98 17.78 9.93 17.45
N ARG A 99 16.88 10.85 17.05
CA ARG A 99 15.51 10.53 16.64
C ARG A 99 15.43 9.54 15.47
N LEU A 100 16.45 9.49 14.63
CA LEU A 100 16.51 8.59 13.47
C LEU A 100 17.19 7.26 13.78
N GLU A 101 17.70 7.05 14.99
CA GLU A 101 18.39 5.82 15.36
C GLU A 101 17.48 4.59 15.24
N GLU A 102 16.23 4.71 15.70
CA GLU A 102 15.24 3.64 15.56
C GLU A 102 14.97 3.34 14.09
N ILE A 103 14.80 4.38 13.26
CA ILE A 103 14.58 4.24 11.82
C ILE A 103 15.79 3.60 11.13
N ARG A 104 17.03 3.88 11.57
CA ARG A 104 18.26 3.23 11.06
C ARG A 104 18.31 1.74 11.35
N LYS A 105 17.93 1.32 12.56
CA LYS A 105 17.86 -0.11 12.92
C LYS A 105 16.79 -0.81 12.09
N LEU A 106 15.66 -0.15 11.93
CA LEU A 106 14.50 -0.64 11.20
C LEU A 106 14.78 -0.72 9.69
N SER A 107 15.48 0.26 9.12
CA SER A 107 15.88 0.24 7.71
C SER A 107 16.81 -0.94 7.41
N LYS A 108 17.78 -1.21 8.29
CA LYS A 108 18.69 -2.36 8.14
C LYS A 108 17.92 -3.67 8.18
N PHE A 109 17.04 -3.84 9.18
CA PHE A 109 16.18 -5.01 9.30
C PHE A 109 15.34 -5.25 8.04
N TRP A 110 14.62 -4.24 7.56
CA TRP A 110 13.75 -4.38 6.38
C TRP A 110 14.53 -4.58 5.08
N LEU A 111 15.70 -3.95 4.92
CA LEU A 111 16.56 -4.20 3.76
C LEU A 111 17.04 -5.65 3.71
N GLU A 112 17.44 -6.22 4.85
CA GLU A 112 17.80 -7.63 4.94
C GLU A 112 16.61 -8.56 4.61
N GLU A 113 15.42 -8.26 5.13
CA GLU A 113 14.22 -9.06 4.88
C GLU A 113 13.77 -9.00 3.41
N ILE A 114 13.87 -7.84 2.77
CA ILE A 114 13.57 -7.66 1.34
C ILE A 114 14.61 -8.42 0.48
N GLN A 115 15.90 -8.32 0.84
CA GLN A 115 16.99 -8.98 0.14
C GLN A 115 16.88 -10.51 0.22
N LYS A 116 16.55 -11.06 1.40
CA LYS A 116 16.33 -12.51 1.60
C LYS A 116 15.27 -13.09 0.66
N ARG A 117 14.28 -12.28 0.25
CA ARG A 117 13.13 -12.69 -0.57
C ARG A 117 13.20 -12.23 -2.01
N GLN A 118 14.30 -11.58 -2.42
CA GLN A 118 14.49 -11.05 -3.78
C GLN A 118 13.34 -10.12 -4.24
N VAL A 119 12.80 -9.33 -3.31
CA VAL A 119 11.76 -8.34 -3.59
C VAL A 119 12.45 -7.03 -3.99
N ASN A 120 11.96 -6.37 -5.04
CA ASN A 120 12.50 -5.05 -5.40
C ASN A 120 11.92 -3.97 -4.47
N PHE A 121 12.65 -2.89 -4.23
CA PHE A 121 12.18 -1.80 -3.38
C PHE A 121 10.88 -1.17 -3.92
N GLU A 122 10.73 -1.03 -5.24
CA GLU A 122 9.47 -0.54 -5.83
C GLU A 122 8.30 -1.48 -5.52
N GLU A 123 8.49 -2.79 -5.63
CA GLU A 123 7.45 -3.79 -5.30
C GLU A 123 7.06 -3.71 -3.82
N PHE A 124 8.04 -3.50 -2.94
CA PHE A 124 7.84 -3.29 -1.52
C PHE A 124 7.02 -2.02 -1.23
N VAL A 125 7.37 -0.88 -1.84
CA VAL A 125 6.61 0.37 -1.69
C VAL A 125 5.17 0.22 -2.19
N GLN A 126 4.99 -0.44 -3.35
CA GLN A 126 3.65 -0.74 -3.87
C GLN A 126 2.85 -1.63 -2.92
N LYS A 127 3.49 -2.64 -2.32
CA LYS A 127 2.84 -3.55 -1.37
C LYS A 127 2.38 -2.82 -0.11
N VAL A 128 3.25 -2.01 0.50
CA VAL A 128 2.91 -1.23 1.71
C VAL A 128 1.74 -0.28 1.46
N GLY A 129 1.78 0.48 0.36
CA GLY A 129 0.69 1.40 0.05
C GLY A 129 -0.61 0.68 -0.29
N LYS A 130 -0.56 -0.47 -0.99
CA LYS A 130 -1.76 -1.30 -1.25
C LYS A 130 -2.38 -1.86 0.02
N GLU A 131 -1.58 -2.36 0.97
CA GLU A 131 -2.08 -2.86 2.24
C GLU A 131 -2.68 -1.74 3.11
N THR A 132 -2.04 -0.57 3.11
CA THR A 132 -2.55 0.63 3.79
C THR A 132 -3.89 1.04 3.20
N LEU A 133 -3.97 1.14 1.87
CA LEU A 133 -5.21 1.48 1.18
C LEU A 133 -6.28 0.42 1.41
N ARG A 134 -5.97 -0.86 1.30
CA ARG A 134 -6.93 -1.95 1.51
C ARG A 134 -7.61 -1.83 2.86
N ARG A 135 -6.87 -1.51 3.93
CA ARG A 135 -7.42 -1.33 5.27
C ARG A 135 -8.28 -0.07 5.38
N SER A 136 -7.87 1.03 4.73
CA SER A 136 -8.69 2.25 4.65
C SER A 136 -9.95 2.10 3.79
N LEU A 137 -9.88 1.27 2.74
CA LEU A 137 -10.92 1.12 1.74
C LEU A 137 -12.08 0.22 2.20
N GLN A 138 -11.94 -0.49 3.32
CA GLN A 138 -12.99 -1.38 3.87
C GLN A 138 -14.33 -0.67 4.13
N ARG A 139 -14.36 0.67 4.17
CA ARG A 139 -15.58 1.47 4.38
C ARG A 139 -16.16 2.13 3.12
N PHE A 140 -15.55 1.96 1.94
CA PHE A 140 -16.14 2.52 0.72
C PHE A 140 -17.30 1.64 0.27
N GLN A 141 -18.51 2.09 0.57
CA GLN A 141 -19.72 1.44 0.09
C GLN A 141 -19.90 1.75 -1.40
N ARG A 142 -19.91 0.71 -2.22
CA ARG A 142 -20.16 0.84 -3.66
C ARG A 142 -21.65 1.15 -3.86
N THR A 143 -21.95 2.36 -4.30
CA THR A 143 -23.30 2.75 -4.75
C THR A 143 -23.36 2.67 -6.28
N THR A 144 -23.32 1.48 -6.86
CA THR A 144 -23.68 1.30 -8.27
C THR A 144 -25.01 0.58 -8.35
N TYR A 145 -25.93 1.14 -9.12
CA TYR A 145 -27.27 0.58 -9.34
C TYR A 145 -27.27 -0.65 -10.27
N ASP A 146 -26.13 -0.96 -10.90
CA ASP A 146 -25.99 -2.05 -11.87
C ASP A 146 -25.06 -3.15 -11.32
N GLU A 147 -25.62 -4.35 -11.08
CA GLU A 147 -24.91 -5.48 -10.47
C GLU A 147 -23.99 -6.22 -11.46
N ASP A 148 -24.20 -6.03 -12.78
CA ASP A 148 -23.47 -6.76 -13.82
C ASP A 148 -22.10 -6.13 -14.16
N GLU A 149 -21.83 -4.88 -13.76
CA GLU A 149 -20.54 -4.22 -13.97
C GLU A 149 -19.50 -4.59 -12.89
N VAL A 150 -18.46 -5.36 -13.26
CA VAL A 150 -17.29 -5.57 -12.40
C VAL A 150 -16.21 -4.55 -12.76
N ILE A 151 -16.11 -3.48 -11.97
CA ILE A 151 -15.04 -2.50 -12.09
C ILE A 151 -13.80 -3.07 -11.38
N SER A 152 -12.76 -3.39 -12.14
CA SER A 152 -11.47 -3.74 -11.58
C SER A 152 -10.62 -2.48 -11.47
N THR A 153 -10.23 -2.11 -10.26
CA THR A 153 -9.36 -0.96 -10.00
C THR A 153 -7.93 -1.45 -9.78
N GLN A 154 -7.05 -1.16 -10.73
CA GLN A 154 -5.61 -1.30 -10.51
C GLN A 154 -5.08 -0.06 -9.80
N LEU A 155 -4.74 -0.22 -8.52
CA LEU A 155 -4.15 0.83 -7.70
C LEU A 155 -2.62 0.84 -7.90
N LYS A 156 -2.06 2.01 -8.24
CA LYS A 156 -0.62 2.26 -8.18
C LYS A 156 -0.35 3.37 -7.17
N ILE A 157 0.55 3.09 -6.24
CA ILE A 157 1.04 4.04 -5.26
C ILE A 157 2.08 4.91 -5.94
N THR A 158 1.87 6.22 -5.92
CA THR A 158 2.82 7.17 -6.52
C THR A 158 3.72 7.79 -5.46
N TRP A 159 3.18 7.99 -4.26
CA TRP A 159 3.91 8.69 -3.21
C TRP A 159 3.44 8.26 -1.83
N LEU A 160 4.38 8.13 -0.91
CA LEU A 160 4.11 7.80 0.49
C LEU A 160 5.03 8.69 1.34
N SER A 161 4.46 9.57 2.16
CA SER A 161 5.20 10.51 3.01
C SER A 161 4.61 10.60 4.40
N GLN A 162 5.29 11.31 5.29
CA GLN A 162 4.80 11.54 6.65
C GLN A 162 3.52 12.39 6.70
N VAL A 163 3.18 13.10 5.62
CA VAL A 163 2.01 13.99 5.56
C VAL A 163 0.88 13.38 4.72
N GLN A 164 1.20 12.84 3.55
CA GLN A 164 0.21 12.37 2.58
C GLN A 164 0.64 11.07 1.87
N LEU A 165 -0.36 10.26 1.54
CA LEU A 165 -0.29 9.09 0.66
C LEU A 165 -0.99 9.44 -0.66
N TRP A 166 -0.28 9.30 -1.78
CA TRP A 166 -0.86 9.54 -3.10
C TRP A 166 -0.90 8.24 -3.90
N TYR A 167 -2.01 8.03 -4.58
CA TYR A 167 -2.22 6.89 -5.45
C TYR A 167 -3.10 7.28 -6.63
N TYR A 168 -2.94 6.61 -7.77
CA TYR A 168 -3.91 6.70 -8.84
C TYR A 168 -4.60 5.35 -9.03
N SER A 169 -5.86 5.42 -9.45
CA SER A 169 -6.65 4.24 -9.80
C SER A 169 -6.81 4.19 -11.31
N LYS A 170 -6.35 3.10 -11.93
CA LYS A 170 -6.76 2.73 -13.28
C LYS A 170 -8.00 1.87 -13.17
N THR A 171 -9.15 2.44 -13.51
CA THR A 171 -10.41 1.71 -13.63
C THR A 171 -10.47 1.02 -14.98
N PHE A 172 -10.62 -0.30 -14.97
CA PHE A 172 -11.00 -1.07 -16.16
C PHE A 172 -12.47 -1.46 -16.05
N LYS A 173 -13.27 -1.13 -17.06
CA LYS A 173 -14.59 -1.71 -17.21
C LYS A 173 -14.44 -3.11 -17.78
N ASN A 174 -14.55 -4.14 -16.92
CA ASN A 174 -14.64 -5.51 -17.40
C ASN A 174 -16.12 -5.82 -17.65
N ARG A 175 -16.55 -5.81 -18.92
CA ARG A 175 -17.83 -6.41 -19.30
C ARG A 175 -17.71 -7.91 -19.12
N LYS A 176 -18.42 -8.49 -18.15
CA LYS A 176 -18.68 -9.93 -18.16
C LYS A 176 -19.55 -10.24 -19.36
N LEU A 177 -18.97 -10.77 -20.43
CA LEU A 177 -19.73 -11.46 -21.47
C LEU A 177 -20.37 -12.69 -20.82
N LYS A 178 -21.64 -12.57 -20.38
CA LYS A 178 -22.48 -13.73 -20.06
C LYS A 178 -22.60 -14.55 -21.34
N LYS A 179 -21.72 -15.54 -21.54
CA LYS A 179 -21.97 -16.62 -22.51
C LYS A 179 -23.14 -17.44 -21.97
N SER A 180 -24.35 -17.02 -22.32
CA SER A 180 -25.55 -17.81 -22.08
C SER A 180 -25.51 -19.03 -23.01
N ASN A 181 -24.97 -20.15 -22.52
CA ASN A 181 -25.22 -21.47 -23.10
C ASN A 181 -26.68 -21.84 -22.83
N LYS A 182 -27.60 -21.27 -23.60
CA LYS A 182 -28.99 -21.73 -23.67
C LYS A 182 -28.98 -23.04 -24.45
N LYS A 183 -28.84 -24.18 -23.75
CA LYS A 183 -29.17 -25.50 -24.30
C LYS A 183 -30.66 -25.47 -24.67
N ILE A 184 -30.94 -25.33 -25.96
CA ILE A 184 -32.25 -25.57 -26.54
C ILE A 184 -32.50 -27.08 -26.38
N LYS A 185 -33.27 -27.48 -25.36
CA LYS A 185 -33.91 -28.80 -25.34
C LYS A 185 -35.10 -28.71 -26.29
N GLN A 186 -34.92 -29.18 -27.52
CA GLN A 186 -36.06 -29.57 -28.36
C GLN A 186 -36.70 -30.80 -27.70
N LYS A 187 -37.95 -30.65 -27.25
CA LYS A 187 -38.84 -31.77 -26.97
C LYS A 187 -39.55 -32.07 -28.29
N THR A 188 -39.28 -33.23 -28.85
CA THR A 188 -40.20 -33.98 -29.72
C THR A 188 -40.72 -35.15 -28.92
#